data_AF-A0A453KQF5-F1
#
_entry.id   AF-A0A453KQF5-F1
#
_cell.length_a   1.000
_cell.length_b   1.000
_cell.length_c   1.000
_cell.angle_alpha   90.00
_cell.angle_beta   90.00
_cell.angle_gamma   90.00
#
_symmetry.space_group_name_H-M   'P 1'
#
loop_
_entity.id
_entity.type
_entity.pdbx_description
1 polymer ?
#
loop_
_entity_poly.entity_id
_entity_poly.type
_entity_poly.pdbx_seq_one_letter_code
_entity_poly.pdbx_strand_id
1 'polypeptide(L)'
;LLFIRMECPSCKVVWSMSDGQKRIMFCQKSLVAAPILLKIVLGNYIVQYVLKQRNPSYLAIIASHFRSNYVTLSRQRYSSNVVETCLQVFNDRDRSNIVHELIRYHPFRDLVSDEFANYVISRALTTCKVPLRDRLATAILSLQNVNRRHPHCLKMFNTLSELGYRY
;
A
#
# COMPACT_ATOMS: atom_id res chain seq x y z
N LEU A 1 -3.35 -22.77 18.71
CA LEU A 1 -3.63 -21.37 18.32
C LEU A 1 -2.40 -20.79 17.65
N LEU A 2 -2.52 -20.33 16.41
CA LEU A 2 -1.42 -19.85 15.57
C LEU A 2 -1.16 -18.37 15.84
N PHE A 3 0.07 -17.99 16.18
CA PHE A 3 0.46 -16.59 16.43
C PHE A 3 1.57 -16.14 15.49
N ILE A 4 1.33 -15.01 14.81
CA ILE A 4 2.26 -14.32 13.90
C ILE A 4 2.99 -13.23 14.69
N ARG A 5 4.26 -13.01 14.36
CA ARG A 5 5.03 -11.87 14.83
C ARG A 5 4.50 -10.57 14.20
N MET A 6 3.65 -9.88 14.95
CA MET A 6 3.14 -8.55 14.63
C MET A 6 3.41 -7.65 15.83
N GLU A 7 4.35 -6.71 15.71
CA GLU A 7 4.46 -5.63 16.68
C GLU A 7 3.20 -4.76 16.54
N CYS A 8 2.16 -5.08 17.31
CA CYS A 8 1.09 -4.15 17.59
C CYS A 8 1.66 -3.11 18.56
N PRO A 9 1.80 -1.83 18.17
CA PRO A 9 2.35 -0.78 19.04
C PRO A 9 1.59 -0.65 20.37
N SER A 10 0.33 -1.08 20.38
CA SER A 10 -0.57 -1.02 21.54
C SER A 10 -0.46 -2.22 22.48
N CYS A 11 0.01 -3.39 22.03
CA CYS A 11 -0.14 -4.64 22.80
C CYS A 11 1.17 -5.31 23.21
N LYS A 12 2.34 -4.96 22.63
CA LYS A 12 3.68 -5.48 23.01
C LYS A 12 3.76 -7.01 23.26
N VAL A 13 2.95 -7.82 22.59
CA VAL A 13 3.01 -9.29 22.76
C VAL A 13 3.90 -9.90 21.67
N VAL A 14 4.90 -10.68 22.09
CA VAL A 14 5.89 -11.35 21.23
C VAL A 14 5.56 -12.84 21.14
N TRP A 15 5.42 -13.37 19.93
CA TRP A 15 5.24 -14.81 19.69
C TRP A 15 6.09 -15.27 18.50
N SER A 16 6.71 -16.44 18.60
CA SER A 16 7.56 -17.03 17.56
C SER A 16 7.00 -18.38 17.08
N MET A 17 7.07 -18.66 15.77
CA MET A 17 6.76 -19.98 15.20
C MET A 17 8.05 -20.65 14.76
N SER A 18 8.51 -21.69 15.46
CA SER A 18 9.75 -22.42 15.14
C SER A 18 9.62 -23.37 13.94
N ASP A 19 8.39 -23.73 13.55
CA ASP A 19 8.11 -24.80 12.58
C ASP A 19 7.72 -24.26 11.19
N GLY A 20 8.51 -24.62 10.17
CA GLY A 20 8.33 -24.19 8.78
C GLY A 20 7.03 -24.65 8.13
N GLN A 21 6.55 -25.87 8.42
CA GLN A 21 5.31 -26.42 7.86
C GLN A 21 4.10 -25.62 8.35
N LYS A 22 4.10 -25.27 9.64
CA LYS A 22 3.04 -24.47 10.25
C LYS A 22 3.00 -23.05 9.69
N ARG A 23 4.15 -22.47 9.34
CA ARG A 23 4.23 -21.15 8.69
C ARG A 23 3.62 -21.16 7.29
N ILE A 24 3.86 -22.22 6.50
CA ILE A 24 3.28 -22.36 5.15
C ILE A 24 1.75 -22.46 5.22
N MET A 25 1.22 -23.33 6.07
CA MET A 25 -0.24 -23.48 6.26
C MET A 25 -0.89 -22.17 6.72
N PHE A 26 -0.23 -21.45 7.62
CA PHE A 26 -0.68 -20.15 8.08
C PHE A 26 -0.82 -19.14 6.94
N CYS A 27 0.21 -19.02 6.10
CA CYS A 27 0.20 -18.11 4.95
C CYS A 27 -0.90 -18.50 3.96
N GLN A 28 -1.05 -19.79 3.64
CA GLN A 28 -2.10 -20.28 2.74
C GLN A 28 -3.51 -19.93 3.24
N LYS A 29 -3.81 -20.16 4.51
CA LYS A 29 -5.13 -19.80 5.08
C LYS A 29 -5.36 -18.28 5.06
N SER A 30 -4.31 -17.51 5.31
CA SER A 30 -4.37 -16.04 5.31
C SER A 30 -4.62 -15.45 3.93
N LEU A 31 -4.11 -16.09 2.87
CA LEU A 31 -4.35 -15.65 1.49
C LEU A 31 -5.84 -15.70 1.13
N VAL A 32 -6.52 -16.81 1.45
CA VAL A 32 -7.95 -16.99 1.21
C VAL A 32 -8.78 -15.96 2.00
N ALA A 33 -8.35 -15.65 3.23
CA ALA A 33 -9.05 -14.72 4.11
C ALA A 33 -8.67 -13.24 3.87
N ALA A 34 -7.74 -12.93 2.96
CA ALA A 34 -7.17 -11.58 2.82
C ALA A 34 -8.22 -10.47 2.68
N PRO A 35 -9.30 -10.60 1.86
CA PRO A 35 -10.32 -9.55 1.75
C PRO A 35 -11.06 -9.24 3.07
N ILE A 36 -11.23 -10.26 3.93
CA ILE A 36 -11.88 -10.12 5.24
C ILE A 36 -10.91 -9.54 6.25
N LEU A 37 -9.65 -10.00 6.24
CA LEU A 37 -8.61 -9.55 7.16
C LEU A 37 -8.32 -8.05 7.05
N LEU A 38 -8.44 -7.47 5.85
CA LEU A 38 -8.24 -6.02 5.64
C LEU A 38 -9.24 -5.13 6.40
N LYS A 39 -10.39 -5.69 6.80
CA LYS A 39 -11.41 -4.97 7.58
C LYS A 39 -11.15 -5.00 9.09
N ILE A 40 -10.20 -5.82 9.54
CA ILE A 40 -9.94 -6.08 10.96
C ILE A 40 -8.62 -5.41 11.38
N VAL A 41 -8.62 -4.77 12.56
CA VAL A 41 -7.45 -4.07 13.14
C VAL A 41 -6.22 -4.97 13.21
N LEU A 42 -6.38 -6.26 13.50
CA LEU A 42 -5.29 -7.23 13.51
C LEU A 42 -5.06 -7.91 12.16
N GLY A 43 -6.02 -7.89 11.24
CA GLY A 43 -5.92 -8.64 9.99
C GLY A 43 -5.01 -7.97 8.95
N ASN A 44 -4.93 -6.64 8.91
CA ASN A 44 -4.01 -5.93 8.00
C ASN A 44 -2.54 -6.35 8.22
N TYR A 45 -2.19 -6.56 9.48
CA TYR A 45 -0.89 -7.00 9.95
C TYR A 45 -0.57 -8.41 9.43
N ILE A 46 -1.52 -9.34 9.51
CA ILE A 46 -1.39 -10.68 8.93
C ILE A 46 -1.07 -10.62 7.44
N VAL A 47 -1.80 -9.79 6.68
CA VAL A 47 -1.58 -9.67 5.24
C VAL A 47 -0.20 -9.08 4.94
N GLN A 48 0.25 -8.07 5.70
CA GLN A 48 1.60 -7.53 5.58
C GLN A 48 2.68 -8.57 5.88
N TYR A 49 2.47 -9.46 6.86
CA TYR A 49 3.39 -10.55 7.15
C TYR A 49 3.52 -11.51 5.95
N VAL A 50 2.39 -11.88 5.34
CA VAL A 50 2.38 -12.75 4.14
C VAL A 50 3.10 -12.07 2.97
N LEU A 51 2.83 -10.78 2.73
CA LEU A 51 3.50 -9.98 1.71
C LEU A 51 5.03 -9.94 1.91
N LYS A 52 5.48 -9.79 3.16
CA LYS A 52 6.91 -9.73 3.52
C LYS A 52 7.65 -11.07 3.34
N GLN A 53 6.94 -12.19 3.15
CA GLN A 53 7.58 -13.46 2.77
C GLN A 53 8.11 -13.45 1.34
N ARG A 54 7.67 -12.51 0.49
CA ARG A 54 8.09 -12.35 -0.91
C ARG A 54 7.96 -13.61 -1.77
N ASN A 55 7.10 -14.54 -1.38
CA ASN A 55 6.79 -15.73 -2.17
C ASN A 55 5.98 -15.32 -3.41
N PRO A 56 6.45 -15.58 -4.64
CA PRO A 56 5.78 -15.11 -5.86
C PRO A 56 4.31 -15.53 -5.99
N SER A 57 3.97 -16.77 -5.58
CA SER A 57 2.60 -17.27 -5.62
C SER A 57 1.69 -16.52 -4.65
N TYR A 58 2.20 -16.20 -3.46
CA TYR A 58 1.45 -15.44 -2.46
C TYR A 58 1.20 -14.00 -2.93
N LEU A 59 2.22 -13.36 -3.50
CA LEU A 59 2.10 -12.02 -4.06
C LEU A 59 1.08 -11.99 -5.20
N ALA A 60 1.12 -12.97 -6.12
CA ALA A 60 0.19 -13.06 -7.23
C ALA A 60 -1.27 -13.22 -6.77
N ILE A 61 -1.52 -14.06 -5.75
CA ILE A 61 -2.86 -14.24 -5.18
C ILE A 61 -3.37 -12.93 -4.53
N ILE A 62 -2.53 -12.26 -3.74
CA ILE A 62 -2.90 -10.97 -3.12
C ILE A 62 -3.15 -9.90 -4.19
N ALA A 63 -2.28 -9.81 -5.20
CA ALA A 63 -2.44 -8.87 -6.31
C ALA A 63 -3.78 -9.11 -7.05
N SER A 64 -4.14 -10.37 -7.27
CA SER A 64 -5.43 -10.74 -7.87
C SER A 64 -6.62 -10.32 -7.01
N HIS A 65 -6.55 -10.52 -5.69
CA HIS A 65 -7.63 -10.13 -4.78
C HIS A 65 -7.81 -8.61 -4.67
N PHE A 66 -6.73 -7.85 -4.78
CA PHE A 66 -6.77 -6.39 -4.53
C PHE A 66 -7.01 -5.59 -5.80
N ARG A 67 -6.83 -6.20 -6.98
CA ARG A 67 -7.10 -5.59 -8.27
C ARG A 67 -8.51 -4.97 -8.30
N SER A 68 -8.62 -3.76 -8.83
CA SER A 68 -9.86 -2.98 -8.90
C SER A 68 -10.38 -2.48 -7.54
N ASN A 69 -9.60 -2.60 -6.46
CA ASN A 69 -9.97 -2.16 -5.12
C ASN A 69 -8.89 -1.30 -4.43
N TYR A 70 -7.76 -1.01 -5.07
CA TYR A 70 -6.68 -0.21 -4.49
C TYR A 70 -7.13 1.18 -4.08
N VAL A 71 -8.05 1.81 -4.81
CA VAL A 71 -8.63 3.10 -4.40
C VAL A 71 -9.32 2.98 -3.04
N THR A 72 -10.23 2.02 -2.90
CA THR A 72 -10.98 1.77 -1.66
C THR A 72 -10.06 1.41 -0.50
N LEU A 73 -9.08 0.53 -0.75
CA LEU A 73 -8.12 0.09 0.27
C LEU A 73 -7.19 1.22 0.70
N SER A 74 -6.79 2.11 -0.20
CA SER A 74 -5.89 3.23 0.12
C SER A 74 -6.52 4.27 1.04
N ARG A 75 -7.85 4.37 1.04
CA ARG A 75 -8.62 5.35 1.84
C ARG A 75 -9.06 4.83 3.21
N GLN A 76 -8.56 3.66 3.60
CA GLN A 76 -8.94 3.00 4.84
C GLN A 76 -7.75 2.96 5.80
N ARG A 77 -8.02 3.25 7.09
CA ARG A 77 -7.00 3.35 8.16
C ARG A 77 -6.03 2.16 8.24
N TYR A 78 -6.52 0.95 7.98
CA TYR A 78 -5.73 -0.27 8.15
C TYR A 78 -5.19 -0.84 6.84
N SER A 79 -6.01 -0.87 5.79
CA SER A 79 -5.64 -1.47 4.52
C SER A 79 -4.73 -0.57 3.67
N SER A 80 -4.69 0.75 3.91
CA SER A 80 -3.70 1.66 3.31
C SER A 80 -2.25 1.22 3.57
N ASN A 81 -1.93 0.81 4.80
CA ASN A 81 -0.62 0.24 5.15
C ASN A 81 -0.28 -1.03 4.36
N VAL A 82 -1.31 -1.82 4.03
CA VAL A 82 -1.13 -3.02 3.20
C VAL A 82 -0.83 -2.63 1.76
N VAL A 83 -1.52 -1.62 1.21
CA VAL A 83 -1.22 -1.10 -0.14
C VAL A 83 0.19 -0.51 -0.19
N GLU A 84 0.64 0.20 0.85
CA GLU A 84 2.04 0.65 0.96
C GLU A 84 3.03 -0.52 0.95
N THR A 85 2.70 -1.62 1.64
CA THR A 85 3.55 -2.83 1.63
C THR A 85 3.55 -3.49 0.25
N CYS A 86 2.40 -3.55 -0.43
CA CYS A 86 2.32 -4.02 -1.81
C CYS A 86 3.27 -3.23 -2.72
N LEU A 87 3.26 -1.89 -2.63
CA LEU A 87 4.17 -1.05 -3.42
C LEU A 87 5.66 -1.38 -3.19
N GLN A 88 6.03 -1.82 -1.99
CA GLN A 88 7.42 -2.19 -1.66
C GLN A 88 7.83 -3.58 -2.17
N VAL A 89 6.93 -4.55 -2.17
CA VAL A 89 7.28 -5.97 -2.42
C VAL A 89 6.85 -6.48 -3.79
N PHE A 90 5.88 -5.84 -4.43
CA PHE A 90 5.39 -6.23 -5.75
C PHE A 90 6.43 -5.97 -6.85
N ASN A 91 6.31 -6.72 -7.94
CA ASN A 91 7.05 -6.46 -9.18
C ASN A 91 6.55 -5.18 -9.87
N ASP A 92 7.26 -4.73 -10.91
CA ASP A 92 6.95 -3.47 -11.59
C ASP A 92 5.57 -3.49 -12.29
N ARG A 93 5.12 -4.65 -12.80
CA ARG A 93 3.79 -4.81 -13.43
C ARG A 93 2.68 -4.60 -12.41
N ASP A 94 2.79 -5.21 -11.23
CA ASP A 94 1.77 -5.12 -10.19
C ASP A 94 1.76 -3.74 -9.52
N ARG A 95 2.93 -3.10 -9.33
CA ARG A 95 2.99 -1.68 -8.94
C ARG A 95 2.33 -0.76 -9.97
N SER A 96 2.53 -1.03 -11.26
CA SER A 96 1.88 -0.28 -12.33
C SER A 96 0.36 -0.41 -12.27
N ASN A 97 -0.18 -1.60 -11.97
CA ASN A 97 -1.62 -1.77 -11.75
C ASN A 97 -2.15 -0.88 -10.62
N ILE A 98 -1.45 -0.83 -9.48
CA ILE A 98 -1.82 0.04 -8.34
C ILE A 98 -1.86 1.50 -8.79
N VAL A 99 -0.75 2.01 -9.35
CA VAL A 99 -0.62 3.42 -9.71
C VAL A 99 -1.63 3.82 -10.79
N HIS A 100 -1.87 2.96 -11.79
CA HIS A 100 -2.87 3.25 -12.82
C HIS A 100 -4.28 3.34 -12.24
N GLU A 101 -4.64 2.46 -11.31
CA GLU A 101 -5.96 2.51 -10.68
C GLU A 101 -6.15 3.81 -9.88
N LEU A 102 -5.12 4.22 -9.12
CA LEU A 102 -5.14 5.46 -8.35
C LEU A 102 -5.26 6.70 -9.25
N ILE A 103 -4.44 6.81 -10.31
CA ILE A 103 -4.48 7.96 -11.23
C ILE A 103 -5.80 8.05 -12.00
N ARG A 104 -6.42 6.90 -12.32
CA ARG A 104 -7.70 6.86 -13.05
C ARG A 104 -8.90 7.23 -12.18
N TYR A 105 -8.75 7.26 -10.86
CA TYR A 105 -9.81 7.69 -9.97
C TYR A 105 -10.11 9.19 -10.17
N HIS A 106 -11.39 9.53 -10.28
CA HIS A 106 -11.82 10.90 -10.47
C HIS A 106 -12.81 11.34 -9.37
N PRO A 107 -12.59 12.49 -8.72
CA PRO A 107 -11.45 13.38 -8.91
C PRO A 107 -10.21 12.87 -8.16
N PHE A 108 -9.06 12.77 -8.84
CA PHE A 108 -7.81 12.26 -8.25
C PHE A 108 -7.36 13.02 -6.99
N ARG A 109 -7.70 14.31 -6.92
CA ARG A 109 -7.41 15.18 -5.77
C ARG A 109 -7.91 14.61 -4.45
N ASP A 110 -9.03 13.88 -4.46
CA ASP A 110 -9.62 13.34 -3.24
C ASP A 110 -8.68 12.33 -2.60
N LEU A 111 -7.90 11.57 -3.37
CA LEU A 111 -6.88 10.66 -2.85
C LEU A 111 -5.65 11.39 -2.31
N VAL A 112 -5.30 12.52 -2.93
CA VAL A 112 -4.15 13.32 -2.51
C VAL A 112 -4.41 14.04 -1.19
N SER A 113 -5.67 14.47 -0.95
CA SER A 113 -6.10 15.10 0.30
C SER A 113 -6.65 14.14 1.36
N ASP A 114 -6.89 12.86 1.03
CA ASP A 114 -7.41 11.84 1.96
C ASP A 114 -6.46 11.61 3.14
N GLU A 115 -7.00 11.38 4.35
CA GLU A 115 -6.24 11.16 5.59
C GLU A 115 -5.28 9.96 5.51
N PHE A 116 -5.59 8.94 4.69
CA PHE A 116 -4.79 7.72 4.56
C PHE A 116 -4.18 7.56 3.17
N ALA A 117 -4.92 7.86 2.10
CA ALA A 117 -4.44 7.59 0.74
C ALA A 117 -3.24 8.47 0.35
N ASN A 118 -3.07 9.64 0.96
CA ASN A 118 -1.89 10.49 0.74
C ASN A 118 -0.56 9.76 1.05
N TYR A 119 -0.54 8.85 2.03
CA TYR A 119 0.64 8.03 2.36
C TYR A 119 0.92 7.00 1.28
N VAL A 120 -0.13 6.36 0.73
CA VAL A 120 -0.02 5.42 -0.39
C VAL A 120 0.53 6.11 -1.64
N ILE A 121 0.02 7.31 -1.97
CA ILE A 121 0.50 8.09 -3.12
C ILE A 121 1.97 8.49 -2.93
N SER A 122 2.35 8.95 -1.73
CA SER A 122 3.75 9.29 -1.40
C SER A 122 4.67 8.06 -1.48
N ARG A 123 4.18 6.89 -1.02
CA ARG A 123 4.91 5.62 -1.16
C ARG A 123 5.11 5.26 -2.62
N ALA A 124 4.08 5.42 -3.45
CA ALA A 124 4.16 5.13 -4.88
C ALA A 124 5.19 6.04 -5.57
N LEU A 125 5.21 7.34 -5.25
CA LEU A 125 6.21 8.28 -5.77
C LEU A 125 7.66 7.87 -5.45
N THR A 126 7.91 7.40 -4.23
CA THR A 126 9.27 7.03 -3.79
C THR A 126 9.69 5.63 -4.22
N THR A 127 8.74 4.73 -4.49
CA THR A 127 9.04 3.31 -4.79
C THR A 127 8.97 2.97 -6.28
N CYS A 128 8.20 3.72 -7.07
CA CYS A 128 8.07 3.48 -8.50
C CYS A 128 9.27 4.05 -9.26
N LYS A 129 9.67 3.36 -10.32
CA LYS A 129 10.69 3.82 -11.26
C LYS A 129 10.04 4.63 -12.40
N VAL A 130 10.88 5.35 -13.13
CA VAL A 130 10.52 5.95 -14.43
C VAL A 130 10.15 4.80 -15.41
N PRO A 131 9.11 4.94 -16.26
CA PRO A 131 8.28 6.14 -16.50
C PRO A 131 7.04 6.25 -15.60
N LEU A 132 6.74 5.24 -14.78
CA LEU A 132 5.53 5.21 -13.96
C LEU A 132 5.51 6.36 -12.93
N ARG A 133 6.66 6.65 -12.32
CA ARG A 133 6.83 7.77 -11.39
C ARG A 133 6.52 9.12 -12.03
N ASP A 134 6.97 9.35 -13.27
CA ASP A 134 6.74 10.62 -14.00
C ASP A 134 5.25 10.84 -14.25
N ARG A 135 4.52 9.77 -14.60
CA ARG A 135 3.06 9.82 -14.79
C ARG A 135 2.34 10.19 -13.51
N LEU A 136 2.74 9.60 -12.38
CA LEU A 136 2.17 9.94 -11.07
C LEU A 136 2.52 11.37 -10.66
N ALA A 137 3.77 11.79 -10.83
CA ALA A 137 4.22 13.15 -10.55
C ALA A 137 3.42 14.17 -11.36
N THR A 138 3.27 13.95 -12.66
CA THR A 138 2.47 14.81 -13.55
C THR A 138 1.02 14.93 -13.07
N ALA A 139 0.39 13.82 -12.67
CA ALA A 139 -0.96 13.82 -12.14
C ALA A 139 -1.08 14.67 -10.86
N ILE A 140 -0.13 14.55 -9.93
CA ILE A 140 -0.11 15.33 -8.68
C ILE A 140 0.15 16.82 -8.96
N LEU A 141 1.09 17.13 -9.84
CA LEU A 141 1.45 18.52 -10.19
C LEU A 141 0.31 19.26 -10.88
N SER A 142 -0.54 18.55 -11.62
CA SER A 142 -1.76 19.14 -12.20
C SER A 142 -2.71 19.74 -11.14
N LEU A 143 -2.58 19.34 -9.87
CA LEU A 143 -3.38 19.81 -8.74
C LEU A 143 -2.74 20.98 -7.98
N GLN A 144 -1.56 21.48 -8.38
CA GLN A 144 -0.77 22.43 -7.59
C GLN A 144 -1.55 23.70 -7.21
N ASN A 145 -2.40 24.20 -8.09
CA ASN A 145 -3.12 25.46 -7.85
C ASN A 145 -4.26 25.29 -6.84
N VAL A 146 -4.78 24.08 -6.66
CA VAL A 146 -5.94 23.78 -5.82
C VAL A 146 -5.53 23.37 -4.41
N ASN A 147 -4.41 22.65 -4.27
CA ASN A 147 -4.06 21.95 -3.03
C ASN A 147 -2.81 22.45 -2.31
N ARG A 148 -2.20 23.56 -2.75
CA ARG A 148 -0.97 24.13 -2.15
C ARG A 148 -1.06 24.43 -0.64
N ARG A 149 -2.26 24.64 -0.10
CA ARG A 149 -2.47 24.95 1.34
C ARG A 149 -2.87 23.74 2.17
N HIS A 150 -3.12 22.58 1.57
CA HIS A 150 -3.53 21.40 2.31
C HIS A 150 -2.31 20.71 2.97
N PRO A 151 -2.31 20.46 4.29
CA PRO A 151 -1.14 19.92 5.00
C PRO A 151 -0.58 18.63 4.41
N HIS A 152 -1.44 17.67 4.04
CA HIS A 152 -1.03 16.42 3.40
C HIS A 152 -0.38 16.62 2.02
N CYS A 153 -0.80 17.65 1.27
CA CYS A 153 -0.29 17.92 -0.06
C CYS A 153 1.09 18.57 -0.03
N LEU A 154 1.38 19.42 0.98
CA LEU A 154 2.68 20.06 1.16
C LEU A 154 3.83 19.04 1.23
N LYS A 155 3.67 17.98 2.02
CA LYS A 155 4.66 16.91 2.14
C LYS A 155 4.94 16.24 0.80
N MET A 156 3.91 16.03 -0.01
CA MET A 156 4.01 15.39 -1.31
C MET A 156 4.73 16.30 -2.33
N PHE A 157 4.44 17.61 -2.31
CA PHE A 157 5.15 18.59 -3.15
C PHE A 157 6.64 18.75 -2.77
N ASN A 158 6.97 18.67 -1.48
CA ASN A 158 8.37 18.64 -1.05
C ASN A 158 9.08 17.40 -1.58
N THR A 159 8.44 16.23 -1.48
CA THR A 159 8.97 14.97 -2.03
C THR A 159 9.18 15.07 -3.55
N LEU A 160 8.25 15.69 -4.28
CA LEU A 160 8.40 15.92 -5.73
C LEU A 160 9.59 16.83 -6.04
N SER A 161 9.77 17.90 -5.26
CA SER A 161 10.88 18.84 -5.43
C SER A 161 12.23 18.17 -5.17
N GLU A 162 12.34 17.34 -4.13
CA GLU A 162 13.53 16.54 -3.80
C GLU A 162 13.86 15.53 -4.91
N LEU A 163 12.85 14.97 -5.57
CA LEU A 163 12.99 14.08 -6.72
C LEU A 163 13.31 14.81 -8.04
N GLY A 164 13.43 16.14 -8.02
CA GLY A 164 13.79 16.96 -9.18
C GLY A 164 12.61 17.37 -10.07
N TYR A 165 11.37 17.08 -9.68
CA TYR A 165 10.18 17.57 -10.40
C TYR A 165 9.93 19.03 -9.99
N ARG A 166 10.18 19.98 -10.89
CA ARG A 166 9.93 21.42 -10.68
C ARG A 166 8.93 21.93 -11.72
N TYR A 167 7.92 22.67 -11.26
CA TYR A 167 6.98 23.44 -12.07
C TYR A 167 6.54 24.70 -11.33
#